data_AF-A4SHI6-F1
#
_entry.id   AF-A4SHI6-F1
#
_cell.length_a   1.000
_cell.length_b   1.000
_cell.length_c   1.000
_cell.angle_alpha   90.00
_cell.angle_beta   90.00
_cell.angle_gamma   90.00
#
_symmetry.space_group_name_H-M   'P 1'
#
loop_
_entity.id
_entity.type
_entity.pdbx_description
1 polymer ?
#
loop_
_entity_poly.entity_id
_entity_poly.type
_entity_poly.pdbx_seq_one_letter_code
_entity_poly.pdbx_strand_id
1 'polypeptide(L)'
;MVNTAVFEHVRNRDTLEEIESYVSDTGCLAIHTLIPATVPKDPNWMYLLPVHCAFHTNQSMGLLMRSWGYKCSVYNEHSKMWVLFRENADAVWPRVDKLNKSLGWRYLHFKDGFMDYWK
;
A
#
# COMPACT_ATOMS: atom_id res chain seq x y z
N MET A 1 11.03 4.11 2.93
CA MET A 1 10.28 5.23 3.52
C MET A 1 9.01 4.68 4.15
N VAL A 2 8.64 5.17 5.34
CA VAL A 2 7.39 4.75 6.01
C VAL A 2 6.46 5.95 6.09
N ASN A 3 5.25 5.79 5.56
CA ASN A 3 4.18 6.77 5.60
C ASN A 3 3.01 6.20 6.42
N THR A 4 2.55 6.95 7.42
CA THR A 4 1.43 6.57 8.27
C THR A 4 0.38 7.66 8.32
N ALA A 5 -0.83 7.35 7.87
CA ALA A 5 -1.99 8.23 7.91
C ALA A 5 -1.74 9.60 7.25
N VAL A 6 -1.14 9.61 6.05
CA VAL A 6 -0.90 10.84 5.29
C VAL A 6 -1.60 10.83 3.94
N PHE A 7 -1.65 9.69 3.25
CA PHE A 7 -2.21 9.59 1.89
C PHE A 7 -3.66 10.11 1.83
N GLU A 8 -4.44 9.84 2.86
CA GLU A 8 -5.82 10.31 3.02
C GLU A 8 -5.97 11.84 3.21
N HIS A 9 -4.86 12.57 3.43
CA HIS A 9 -4.80 14.02 3.58
C HIS A 9 -4.13 14.73 2.38
N VAL A 10 -3.65 13.98 1.39
CA VAL A 10 -2.99 14.55 0.22
C VAL A 10 -4.02 14.99 -0.82
N ARG A 11 -3.90 16.24 -1.28
CA ARG A 11 -4.90 16.88 -2.15
C ARG A 11 -4.58 16.84 -3.64
N ASN A 12 -3.35 16.50 -4.01
CA ASN A 12 -2.92 16.49 -5.41
C ASN A 12 -1.86 15.42 -5.67
N ARG A 13 -1.62 15.13 -6.95
CA ARG A 13 -0.65 14.13 -7.39
C ARG A 13 0.78 14.54 -7.05
N ASP A 14 1.15 15.81 -7.22
CA ASP A 14 2.52 16.29 -7.05
C ASP A 14 3.04 16.04 -5.62
N THR A 15 2.20 16.22 -4.60
CA THR A 15 2.57 15.89 -3.22
C THR A 15 2.80 14.39 -3.03
N LEU A 16 2.07 13.51 -3.73
CA LEU A 16 2.36 12.08 -3.70
C LEU A 16 3.69 11.76 -4.39
N GLU A 17 4.03 12.45 -5.48
CA GLU A 17 5.35 12.32 -6.14
C GLU A 17 6.47 12.77 -5.20
N GLU A 18 6.30 13.89 -4.50
CA GLU A 18 7.28 14.38 -3.53
C GLU A 18 7.49 13.36 -2.40
N ILE A 19 6.41 12.81 -1.83
CA ILE A 19 6.47 11.75 -0.82
C ILE A 19 7.25 10.54 -1.32
N GLU A 20 6.98 10.11 -2.55
CA GLU A 20 7.63 8.94 -3.15
C GLU A 20 9.12 9.20 -3.47
N SER A 21 9.49 10.44 -3.81
CA SER A 21 10.86 10.84 -4.12
C SER A 21 11.87 10.62 -2.98
N TYR A 22 11.39 10.51 -1.73
CA TYR A 22 12.21 10.18 -0.57
C TYR A 22 12.55 8.67 -0.47
N VAL A 23 12.02 7.83 -1.36
CA VAL A 23 12.36 6.41 -1.44
C VAL A 23 13.57 6.23 -2.33
N SER A 24 14.67 5.69 -1.79
CA SER A 24 15.84 5.33 -2.60
C SER A 24 15.50 4.36 -3.73
N ASP A 25 16.32 4.31 -4.78
CA ASP A 25 16.08 3.44 -5.95
C ASP A 25 15.91 1.96 -5.58
N THR A 26 16.66 1.50 -4.59
CA THR A 26 16.63 0.13 -4.04
C THR A 26 15.72 -0.01 -2.81
N GLY A 27 15.06 1.07 -2.40
CA GLY A 27 14.20 1.10 -1.22
C GLY A 27 12.79 0.56 -1.49
N CYS A 28 12.01 0.49 -0.42
CA CYS A 28 10.58 0.21 -0.46
C CYS A 28 9.78 1.38 0.13
N LEU A 29 8.53 1.49 -0.32
CA LEU A 29 7.55 2.42 0.23
C LEU A 29 6.56 1.65 1.09
N ALA A 30 6.50 1.98 2.38
CA ALA A 30 5.51 1.43 3.29
C ALA A 30 4.38 2.44 3.52
N ILE A 31 3.14 2.01 3.35
CA ILE A 31 1.94 2.85 3.36
C ILE A 31 0.95 2.28 4.37
N HIS A 32 0.56 3.08 5.35
CA HIS A 32 -0.53 2.80 6.28
C HIS A 32 -1.66 3.80 6.05
N THR A 33 -2.68 3.38 5.32
CA THR A 33 -3.92 4.11 5.01
C THR A 33 -4.99 3.08 4.62
N LEU A 34 -6.29 3.41 4.70
CA LEU A 34 -7.35 2.47 4.29
C LEU A 34 -7.49 2.44 2.77
N ILE A 35 -7.32 1.26 2.19
CA ILE A 35 -7.41 1.03 0.74
C ILE A 35 -8.42 -0.10 0.48
N PRO A 36 -9.73 0.21 0.30
CA PRO A 36 -10.76 -0.78 0.01
C PRO A 36 -10.88 -1.06 -1.50
N ALA A 37 -11.64 -2.08 -1.90
CA ALA A 37 -11.97 -2.28 -3.31
C ALA A 37 -12.81 -1.14 -3.88
N THR A 38 -13.77 -0.64 -3.10
CA THR A 38 -14.64 0.48 -3.47
C THR A 38 -14.83 1.42 -2.28
N VAL A 39 -15.00 2.71 -2.55
CA VAL A 39 -15.43 3.68 -1.54
C VAL A 39 -16.85 3.30 -1.08
N PRO A 40 -17.08 3.08 0.22
CA PRO A 40 -18.40 2.74 0.74
C PRO A 40 -19.45 3.80 0.40
N LYS A 41 -20.66 3.35 0.07
CA LYS A 41 -21.83 4.22 -0.11
C LYS A 41 -22.53 4.48 1.24
N ASP A 42 -21.76 4.88 2.24
CA ASP A 42 -22.24 5.18 3.58
C ASP A 42 -21.92 6.65 3.92
N PRO A 43 -22.92 7.54 4.02
CA PRO A 43 -22.70 8.94 4.38
C PRO A 43 -22.17 9.12 5.81
N ASN A 44 -22.29 8.10 6.67
CA ASN A 44 -21.75 8.10 8.03
C ASN A 44 -20.36 7.45 8.11
N TRP A 45 -19.75 7.11 6.97
CA TRP A 45 -18.42 6.52 6.96
C TRP A 45 -17.41 7.49 7.60
N MET A 46 -16.74 7.02 8.65
CA MET A 46 -15.72 7.75 9.42
C MET A 46 -14.72 8.52 8.56
N TYR A 47 -14.33 7.96 7.41
CA TYR A 47 -13.36 8.56 6.50
C TYR A 47 -13.90 9.82 5.80
N LEU A 48 -15.21 10.07 5.79
CA LEU A 48 -15.78 11.33 5.30
C LEU A 48 -15.65 12.48 6.30
N LEU A 49 -15.32 12.19 7.57
CA LEU A 49 -15.09 13.23 8.56
C LEU A 49 -13.79 13.99 8.23
N PRO A 50 -13.75 15.33 8.39
CA PRO A 50 -12.49 16.07 8.40
C PRO A 50 -11.49 15.39 9.34
N VAL A 51 -10.22 15.24 8.97
CA VAL A 51 -9.40 15.97 7.99
C VAL A 51 -9.11 15.21 6.68
N HIS A 52 -9.82 14.12 6.40
CA HIS A 52 -9.62 13.34 5.19
C HIS A 52 -10.15 14.04 3.95
N CYS A 53 -9.38 14.00 2.87
CA CYS A 53 -9.74 14.63 1.59
C CYS A 53 -9.44 13.76 0.36
N ALA A 54 -8.81 12.60 0.55
CA ALA A 54 -8.54 11.63 -0.50
C ALA A 54 -8.89 10.21 -0.04
N PHE A 55 -9.44 9.42 -0.98
CA PHE A 55 -9.75 8.01 -0.76
C PHE A 55 -9.15 7.20 -1.89
N HIS A 56 -8.32 6.22 -1.55
CA HIS A 56 -7.67 5.37 -2.51
C HIS A 56 -8.34 4.01 -2.54
N THR A 57 -8.65 3.51 -3.73
CA THR A 57 -9.12 2.13 -3.92
C THR A 57 -7.96 1.22 -4.32
N ASN A 58 -8.18 -0.10 -4.25
CA ASN A 58 -7.25 -1.09 -4.81
C ASN A 58 -6.86 -0.75 -6.26
N GLN A 59 -7.83 -0.29 -7.06
CA GLN A 59 -7.59 0.12 -8.44
C GLN A 59 -6.70 1.37 -8.52
N SER A 60 -7.00 2.43 -7.76
CA SER A 60 -6.20 3.66 -7.81
C SER A 60 -4.78 3.41 -7.30
N MET A 61 -4.60 2.66 -6.20
CA MET A 61 -3.27 2.34 -5.68
C MET A 61 -2.48 1.45 -6.63
N GLY A 62 -3.14 0.51 -7.31
CA GLY A 62 -2.51 -0.27 -8.37
C GLY A 62 -1.99 0.61 -9.52
N LEU A 63 -2.71 1.68 -9.88
CA LEU A 63 -2.25 2.63 -10.90
C LEU A 63 -1.05 3.45 -10.40
N LEU A 64 -1.12 4.00 -9.18
CA LEU A 64 -0.01 4.78 -8.59
C LEU A 64 1.24 3.91 -8.46
N MET A 65 1.10 2.71 -7.91
CA MET A 65 2.17 1.72 -7.78
C MET A 65 2.89 1.48 -9.12
N ARG A 66 2.15 1.22 -10.20
CA ARG A 66 2.74 1.00 -11.54
C ARG A 66 3.40 2.25 -12.09
N SER A 67 2.81 3.43 -11.89
CA SER A 67 3.39 4.69 -12.36
C SER A 67 4.73 5.02 -11.70
N TRP A 68 4.92 4.58 -10.44
CA TRP A 68 6.17 4.72 -9.68
C TRP A 68 7.18 3.58 -9.93
N GLY A 69 6.87 2.65 -10.83
CA GLY A 69 7.75 1.53 -11.18
C GLY A 69 7.82 0.41 -10.13
N TYR A 70 6.92 0.41 -9.14
CA TYR A 70 6.77 -0.72 -8.22
C TYR A 70 6.09 -1.90 -8.93
N LYS A 71 6.54 -3.12 -8.61
CA LYS A 71 6.16 -4.35 -9.31
C LYS A 71 5.35 -5.29 -8.45
N CYS A 72 5.74 -5.49 -7.19
CA CYS A 72 5.01 -6.35 -6.26
C CYS A 72 4.79 -5.65 -4.91
N SER A 73 3.88 -6.20 -4.12
CA SER A 73 3.58 -5.65 -2.80
C SER A 73 3.27 -6.74 -1.76
N VAL A 74 3.44 -6.35 -0.51
CA VAL A 74 3.10 -7.16 0.67
C VAL A 74 2.13 -6.36 1.52
N TYR A 75 1.11 -7.02 2.06
CA TYR A 75 0.21 -6.47 3.07
C TYR A 75 0.30 -7.26 4.36
N ASN A 76 0.28 -6.56 5.50
CA ASN A 76 0.11 -7.18 6.81
C ASN A 76 -1.20 -6.72 7.44
N GLU A 77 -2.05 -7.68 7.82
CA GLU A 77 -3.39 -7.43 8.36
C GLU A 77 -3.38 -6.78 9.75
N HIS A 78 -2.37 -7.10 10.58
CA HIS A 78 -2.28 -6.58 11.94
C HIS A 78 -1.77 -5.15 11.97
N SER A 79 -0.71 -4.86 11.21
CA SER A 79 -0.18 -3.50 11.10
C SER A 79 -0.97 -2.63 10.13
N LYS A 80 -1.92 -3.21 9.37
CA LYS A 80 -2.70 -2.55 8.32
C LYS A 80 -1.82 -1.77 7.32
N MET A 81 -0.69 -2.34 6.97
CA MET A 81 0.35 -1.68 6.19
C MET A 81 0.66 -2.44 4.92
N TRP A 82 0.79 -1.69 3.82
CA TRP A 82 1.33 -2.16 2.56
C TRP A 82 2.81 -1.82 2.47
N VAL A 83 3.59 -2.69 1.84
CA VAL A 83 4.97 -2.42 1.45
C VAL A 83 5.11 -2.69 -0.04
N LEU A 84 5.56 -1.69 -0.79
CA LEU A 84 5.71 -1.73 -2.25
C LEU A 84 7.18 -1.90 -2.63
N PHE A 85 7.46 -2.77 -3.60
CA PHE A 85 8.81 -3.12 -4.04
C PHE A 85 8.99 -2.94 -5.55
N ARG A 86 10.11 -2.34 -5.96
CA ARG A 86 10.52 -2.24 -7.39
C ARG A 86 11.26 -3.50 -7.87
N GLU A 87 11.72 -4.33 -6.95
CA GLU A 87 12.23 -5.68 -7.23
C GLU A 87 11.13 -6.55 -7.89
N ASN A 88 11.54 -7.49 -8.75
CA ASN A 88 10.60 -8.44 -9.35
C ASN A 88 10.01 -9.37 -8.29
N ALA A 89 8.76 -9.82 -8.54
CA ALA A 89 8.05 -10.74 -7.66
C ALA A 89 8.88 -11.98 -7.28
N ASP A 90 9.57 -12.58 -8.24
CA ASP A 90 10.41 -13.78 -8.03
C ASP A 90 11.58 -13.56 -7.07
N ALA A 91 12.03 -12.32 -6.89
CA ALA A 91 13.09 -11.97 -5.94
C ALA A 91 12.53 -11.73 -4.52
N VAL A 92 11.31 -11.21 -4.41
CA VAL A 92 10.69 -10.82 -3.14
C VAL A 92 9.91 -11.97 -2.50
N TRP A 93 9.14 -12.73 -3.30
CA TRP A 93 8.28 -13.82 -2.82
C TRP A 93 9.00 -14.84 -1.93
N PRO A 94 10.19 -15.38 -2.30
CA PRO A 94 10.88 -16.35 -1.46
C PRO A 94 11.24 -15.81 -0.06
N ARG A 95 11.52 -14.50 0.04
CA ARG A 95 11.81 -13.84 1.33
C ARG A 95 10.55 -13.74 2.19
N VAL A 96 9.43 -13.40 1.58
CA VAL A 96 8.12 -13.31 2.27
C VAL A 96 7.63 -14.68 2.72
N ASP A 97 7.73 -15.70 1.87
CA ASP A 97 7.37 -17.07 2.19
C ASP A 97 8.22 -17.64 3.34
N LYS A 98 9.54 -17.41 3.29
CA LYS A 98 10.45 -17.77 4.39
C LYS A 98 10.06 -17.10 5.71
N LEU A 99 9.71 -15.81 5.68
CA LEU A 99 9.28 -15.08 6.88
C LEU A 99 7.96 -15.64 7.44
N ASN A 100 6.95 -15.84 6.61
CA ASN A 100 5.68 -16.45 7.04
C ASN A 100 5.90 -17.84 7.67
N LYS A 101 6.73 -18.69 7.04
CA LYS A 101 7.11 -20.00 7.60
C LYS A 101 7.78 -19.87 8.97
N SER A 102 8.70 -18.91 9.12
CA SER A 102 9.38 -18.68 10.41
C SER A 102 8.46 -18.17 11.50
N LEU A 103 7.41 -17.43 11.13
CA LEU A 103 6.39 -16.92 12.06
C LEU A 103 5.34 -18.00 12.43
N GLY A 104 5.31 -19.13 11.72
CA GLY A 104 4.33 -20.20 11.92
C GLY A 104 2.91 -19.86 11.44
N TRP A 105 2.72 -18.71 10.78
CA TRP A 105 1.43 -18.26 10.26
C TRP A 105 1.61 -17.33 9.05
N ARG A 106 0.58 -17.20 8.22
CA ARG A 106 0.58 -16.33 7.04
C ARG A 106 0.11 -14.93 7.40
N TYR A 107 1.02 -14.12 7.94
CA TYR A 107 0.75 -12.70 8.27
C TYR A 107 1.10 -11.73 7.13
N LEU A 108 1.97 -12.14 6.21
CA LEU A 108 2.43 -11.32 5.09
C LEU A 108 1.77 -11.81 3.81
N HIS A 109 0.78 -11.05 3.33
CA HIS A 109 0.04 -11.33 2.11
C HIS A 109 0.78 -10.74 0.92
N PHE A 110 1.37 -11.58 0.07
CA PHE A 110 2.14 -11.17 -1.11
C PHE A 110 1.32 -11.21 -2.41
N LYS A 111 1.55 -10.24 -3.31
CA LYS A 111 1.02 -10.24 -4.68
C LYS A 111 2.03 -9.64 -5.65
N ASP A 112 2.09 -10.23 -6.85
CA ASP A 112 2.66 -9.58 -8.02
C ASP A 112 1.67 -8.52 -8.53
N GLY A 113 2.03 -7.25 -8.37
CA GLY A 113 1.13 -6.09 -8.37
C GLY A 113 0.68 -5.65 -6.98
N PHE A 114 -0.36 -4.81 -6.94
CA PHE A 114 -0.90 -4.25 -5.69
C PHE A 114 -1.79 -5.27 -4.96
N MET A 115 -1.48 -5.53 -3.70
CA MET A 115 -2.18 -6.45 -2.80
C MET A 115 -3.55 -5.87 -2.39
N ASP A 116 -4.60 -6.38 -3.02
CA ASP A 116 -5.99 -6.00 -2.86
C ASP A 116 -6.68 -6.79 -1.73
N TYR A 117 -6.15 -6.63 -0.52
CA TYR A 117 -6.59 -7.42 0.65
C TYR A 117 -8.05 -7.15 1.04
N TRP A 118 -8.43 -5.88 1.14
CA TRP A 118 -9.80 -5.48 1.50
C TRP A 118 -10.67 -5.45 0.24
N LYS A 119 -11.53 -6.46 0.10
CA LYS A 119 -12.49 -6.60 -1.00
C LYS A 119 -13.88 -6.16 -0.60
#